data_AF-A0A0F9IAP4-F1
#
_entry.id   AF-A0A0F9IAP4-F1
#
_cell.length_a   1.000
_cell.length_b   1.000
_cell.length_c   1.000
_cell.angle_alpha   90.00
_cell.angle_beta   90.00
_cell.angle_gamma   90.00
#
_symmetry.space_group_name_H-M   'P 1'
#
loop_
_entity.id
_entity.type
_entity.pdbx_description
1 polymer ?
#
loop_
_entity_poly.entity_id
_entity_poly.type
_entity_poly.pdbx_seq_one_letter_code
_entity_poly.pdbx_strand_id
1 'polypeptide(L)'
;MISCTGQVAREVVADARNGFPWQASIGASVDQFEFVKESQTVLVNGRDFTGPLNVVRKATLGEISFVDIGADANSSASVAASAKQESGIMAEKTDETTKPADEKTGQDANAPEKTERTGQQVQAQAVTDAQAGAPAAEGPLNADPVADMRAQAAAEQERISAVRKVCGDTHADIAAKAIAQGWDVTRTELEVLRADRPKAPATHVHDNSMTGAALEAACMLTGGVRGDDLLTGYGEQAVEAASNRFRGGIGLQELLLEAAWANGYTGRSFRNSREVLQFAFGTHLQAALSTINIGGILSNVANKFLLEGFFSVERTWRNICAVRNVSDFKTVTSYRLVGTDQYEPVAPGGELKHGTLGEESYTNKADTYGLLLAIDRRDIINDDLGAITTVPRKLGRGSGLKINDIFWTVFMDNGSFFTAGNSNYITGAATTLSIDGLTAAEKNFMDQVDADGKPIGIMPAVMLVPTALSAIGTQLQKSLEIRDTTASTKYPVANPHQGKFRAEVSRYLSNSSYTGNSEKAWYLLADPADLPVIEVAFLNGQESPTIETADADFNVLGVQMRGYHDFGVALQDPKGGCKAKGEA
;
A
#
# COMPACT_ATOMS: atom_id res chain seq x y z
N MET A 1 3.16 5.67 9.38
CA MET A 1 4.16 4.62 9.08
C MET A 1 5.52 5.11 9.57
N ILE A 2 6.20 4.37 10.44
CA ILE A 2 7.50 4.78 11.00
C ILE A 2 8.61 4.21 10.11
N SER A 3 9.48 5.06 9.56
CA SER A 3 10.66 4.60 8.81
C SER A 3 11.76 4.15 9.77
N CYS A 4 12.43 3.04 9.45
CA CYS A 4 13.41 2.38 10.34
C CYS A 4 14.64 3.24 10.72
N THR A 5 14.87 4.36 10.04
CA THR A 5 15.99 5.29 10.27
C THR A 5 15.55 6.71 10.67
N GLY A 6 14.23 6.96 10.75
CA GLY A 6 13.66 8.27 11.04
C GLY A 6 13.95 8.76 12.46
N GLN A 7 13.60 10.03 12.73
CA GLN A 7 13.66 10.59 14.09
C GLN A 7 12.70 9.84 15.03
N VAL A 8 11.46 9.60 14.59
CA VAL A 8 10.43 8.86 15.33
C VAL A 8 10.88 7.45 15.72
N ALA A 9 11.64 6.75 14.87
CA ALA A 9 12.18 5.43 15.21
C ALA A 9 13.24 5.49 16.33
N ARG A 10 14.02 6.58 16.40
CA ARG A 10 14.99 6.80 17.49
C ARG A 10 14.30 7.14 18.81
N GLU A 11 13.19 7.88 18.76
CA GLU A 11 12.34 8.18 19.92
C GLU A 11 11.72 6.90 20.50
N VAL A 12 11.06 6.08 19.67
CA VAL A 12 10.49 4.77 20.10
C VAL A 12 11.54 3.84 20.73
N VAL A 13 12.76 3.79 20.16
CA VAL A 13 13.86 2.99 20.73
C VAL A 13 14.39 3.57 22.04
N ALA A 14 14.39 4.89 22.22
CA ALA A 14 14.75 5.53 23.48
C ALA A 14 13.72 5.24 24.58
N ASP A 15 12.43 5.35 24.27
CA ASP A 15 11.35 5.10 25.23
C ASP A 15 11.27 3.62 25.62
N ALA A 16 11.47 2.70 24.66
CA ALA A 16 11.61 1.28 24.96
C ALA A 16 12.81 0.98 25.88
N ARG A 17 13.95 1.68 25.72
CA ARG A 17 15.11 1.56 26.63
C ARG A 17 14.83 2.15 28.02
N ASN A 18 13.99 3.18 28.10
CA ASN A 18 13.54 3.77 29.36
C ASN A 18 12.47 2.93 30.08
N GLY A 19 12.09 1.78 29.52
CA GLY A 19 11.13 0.84 30.13
C GLY A 19 9.67 1.20 29.90
N PHE A 20 9.34 1.98 28.86
CA PHE A 20 7.95 2.30 28.53
C PHE A 20 7.15 1.02 28.21
N PRO A 21 5.96 0.81 28.82
CA PRO A 21 5.21 -0.44 28.74
C PRO A 21 4.37 -0.53 27.46
N TRP A 22 5.03 -0.66 26.31
CA TRP A 22 4.39 -0.79 25.01
C TRP A 22 3.46 -2.01 24.93
N GLN A 23 2.40 -1.87 24.13
CA GLN A 23 1.35 -2.87 23.92
C GLN A 23 1.25 -3.28 22.44
N ALA A 24 0.58 -4.40 22.19
CA ALA A 24 0.37 -4.94 20.85
C ALA A 24 -1.12 -5.03 20.55
N SER A 25 -1.55 -4.39 19.47
CA SER A 25 -2.92 -4.47 18.95
C SER A 25 -2.95 -5.23 17.62
N ILE A 26 -4.10 -5.81 17.28
CA ILE A 26 -4.33 -6.46 15.99
C ILE A 26 -5.55 -5.86 15.30
N GLY A 27 -5.42 -5.57 14.01
CA GLY A 27 -6.53 -5.26 13.13
C GLY A 27 -6.82 -6.46 12.25
N ALA A 28 -8.02 -7.01 12.31
CA ALA A 28 -8.41 -8.18 11.53
C ALA A 28 -9.84 -8.05 11.00
N SER A 29 -10.06 -8.46 9.75
CA SER A 29 -11.40 -8.58 9.18
C SER A 29 -12.01 -9.91 9.61
N VAL A 30 -13.19 -9.88 10.24
CA VAL A 30 -13.88 -11.07 10.74
C VAL A 30 -14.69 -11.71 9.61
N ASP A 31 -14.24 -12.85 9.13
CA ASP A 31 -14.90 -13.61 8.05
C ASP A 31 -15.99 -14.55 8.60
N GLN A 32 -15.79 -15.07 9.82
CA GLN A 32 -16.75 -15.94 10.51
C GLN A 32 -16.62 -15.81 12.03
N PHE A 33 -17.73 -15.53 12.70
CA PHE A 33 -17.83 -15.53 14.16
C PHE A 33 -19.00 -16.36 14.68
N GLU A 34 -18.92 -16.72 15.95
CA GLU A 34 -19.90 -17.49 16.72
C GLU A 34 -20.25 -16.68 17.98
N PHE A 35 -21.51 -16.28 18.13
CA PHE A 35 -21.98 -15.63 19.36
C PHE A 35 -22.39 -16.67 20.39
N VAL A 36 -21.66 -16.70 21.51
CA VAL A 36 -21.89 -17.60 22.64
C VAL A 36 -22.77 -16.86 23.64
N LYS A 37 -23.93 -17.43 23.94
CA LYS A 37 -24.93 -16.77 24.79
C LYS A 37 -24.55 -16.84 26.26
N GLU A 38 -25.21 -16.01 27.06
CA GLU A 38 -25.12 -16.06 28.52
C GLU A 38 -25.39 -17.48 29.05
N SER A 39 -24.57 -17.92 30.02
CA SER A 39 -24.56 -19.30 30.56
C SER A 39 -24.20 -20.42 29.58
N GLN A 40 -23.67 -20.11 28.38
CA GLN A 40 -23.02 -21.10 27.51
C GLN A 40 -21.50 -20.98 27.59
N THR A 41 -20.80 -22.13 27.51
CA THR A 41 -19.34 -22.22 27.57
C THR A 41 -18.79 -22.69 26.23
N VAL A 42 -17.65 -22.15 25.81
CA VAL A 42 -16.98 -22.45 24.55
C VAL A 42 -15.48 -22.68 24.75
N LEU A 43 -14.95 -23.72 24.11
CA LEU A 43 -13.52 -23.99 24.07
C LEU A 43 -12.86 -23.19 22.93
N VAL A 44 -11.85 -22.37 23.28
CA VAL A 44 -11.04 -21.60 22.34
C VAL A 44 -9.57 -21.73 22.74
N ASN A 45 -8.72 -22.21 21.83
CA ASN A 45 -7.27 -22.38 22.05
C ASN A 45 -6.91 -23.12 23.36
N GLY A 46 -7.69 -24.14 23.72
CA GLY A 46 -7.47 -24.95 24.93
C GLY A 46 -7.92 -24.29 26.24
N ARG A 47 -8.71 -23.21 26.18
CA ARG A 47 -9.31 -22.56 27.35
C ARG A 47 -10.82 -22.42 27.19
N ASP A 48 -11.56 -22.63 28.28
CA ASP A 48 -13.00 -22.44 28.34
C ASP A 48 -13.37 -21.00 28.65
N PHE A 49 -14.30 -20.44 27.88
CA PHE A 49 -14.84 -19.09 28.07
C PHE A 49 -16.37 -19.16 28.18
N THR A 50 -16.96 -18.39 29.09
CA THR A 50 -18.42 -18.35 29.29
C THR A 50 -18.99 -17.06 28.72
N GLY A 51 -20.06 -17.16 27.92
CA GLY A 51 -20.71 -16.01 27.29
C GLY A 51 -21.44 -15.08 28.27
N PRO A 52 -21.86 -13.87 27.84
CA PRO A 52 -21.98 -13.46 26.44
C PRO A 52 -20.68 -12.97 25.80
N LEU A 53 -20.26 -13.58 24.68
CA LEU A 53 -19.07 -13.17 23.92
C LEU A 53 -19.14 -13.63 22.45
N ASN A 54 -18.34 -12.98 21.58
CA ASN A 54 -18.15 -13.39 20.19
C ASN A 54 -16.82 -14.15 20.05
N VAL A 55 -16.86 -15.40 19.57
CA VAL A 55 -15.66 -16.14 19.15
C VAL A 55 -15.47 -15.97 17.66
N VAL A 56 -14.36 -15.36 17.26
CA VAL A 56 -13.93 -15.33 15.86
C VAL A 56 -13.36 -16.71 15.50
N ARG A 57 -14.00 -17.42 14.56
CA ARG A 57 -13.56 -18.74 14.07
C ARG A 57 -12.73 -18.64 12.79
N LYS A 58 -12.93 -17.58 12.00
CA LYS A 58 -12.11 -17.24 10.84
C LYS A 58 -12.00 -15.72 10.72
N ALA A 59 -10.80 -15.23 10.54
CA ALA A 59 -10.51 -13.85 10.23
C ALA A 59 -9.26 -13.74 9.37
N THR A 60 -9.22 -12.69 8.56
CA THR A 60 -8.05 -12.29 7.79
C THR A 60 -7.33 -11.19 8.55
N LEU A 61 -6.09 -11.46 8.98
CA LEU A 61 -5.25 -10.49 9.68
C LEU A 61 -4.86 -9.36 8.72
N GLY A 62 -5.20 -8.12 9.05
CA GLY A 62 -4.86 -6.92 8.27
C GLY A 62 -3.60 -6.24 8.79
N GLU A 63 -3.47 -6.07 10.10
CA GLU A 63 -2.32 -5.43 10.74
C GLU A 63 -1.98 -5.99 12.11
N ILE A 64 -0.71 -5.84 12.50
CA ILE A 64 -0.23 -5.94 13.87
C ILE A 64 0.40 -4.58 14.19
N SER A 65 -0.12 -3.91 15.22
CA SER A 65 0.19 -2.52 15.54
C SER A 65 0.88 -2.43 16.90
N PHE A 66 2.04 -1.79 16.93
CA PHE A 66 2.80 -1.48 18.15
C PHE A 66 2.35 -0.13 18.68
N VAL A 67 1.75 -0.12 19.87
CA VAL A 67 0.96 1.02 20.38
C VAL A 67 1.25 1.27 21.86
N ASP A 68 1.02 2.49 22.30
CA ASP A 68 1.04 2.89 23.72
C ASP A 68 -0.14 2.28 24.50
N ILE A 69 -1.32 2.18 23.87
CA ILE A 69 -2.52 1.55 24.42
C ILE A 69 -3.12 0.58 23.39
N GLY A 70 -3.13 -0.71 23.72
CA GLY A 70 -3.71 -1.78 22.92
C GLY A 70 -5.20 -2.01 23.22
N ALA A 71 -5.90 -2.68 22.29
CA ALA A 71 -7.29 -3.09 22.49
C ALA A 71 -7.44 -4.19 23.57
N ASP A 72 -6.39 -5.01 23.79
CA ASP A 72 -6.26 -5.92 24.93
C ASP A 72 -5.30 -5.32 25.96
N ALA A 73 -5.83 -4.98 27.14
CA ALA A 73 -5.07 -4.42 28.25
C ALA A 73 -4.02 -5.39 28.84
N ASN A 74 -4.12 -6.70 28.56
CA ASN A 74 -3.12 -7.70 28.94
C ASN A 74 -2.04 -7.92 27.87
N SER A 75 -2.12 -7.23 26.72
CA SER A 75 -1.07 -7.29 25.69
C SER A 75 0.19 -6.57 26.17
N SER A 76 1.35 -7.06 25.71
CA SER A 76 2.65 -6.41 25.96
C SER A 76 3.57 -6.61 24.76
N ALA A 77 4.37 -5.59 24.46
CA ALA A 77 5.35 -5.58 23.39
C ALA A 77 6.68 -5.04 23.91
N SER A 78 7.80 -5.59 23.40
CA SER A 78 9.15 -5.15 23.80
C SER A 78 10.09 -5.11 22.61
N VAL A 79 10.94 -4.08 22.54
CA VAL A 79 11.90 -3.89 21.44
C VAL A 79 13.18 -4.67 21.73
N ALA A 80 13.19 -5.95 21.38
CA ALA A 80 14.33 -6.87 21.55
C ALA A 80 15.35 -6.76 20.41
N ALA A 81 15.92 -5.57 20.18
CA ALA A 81 16.89 -5.33 19.09
C ALA A 81 18.33 -5.11 19.60
N SER A 82 19.15 -6.16 19.53
CA SER A 82 20.61 -6.06 19.65
C SER A 82 21.28 -6.25 18.28
N ALA A 83 21.56 -5.14 17.60
CA ALA A 83 22.32 -5.18 16.35
C ALA A 83 23.77 -5.58 16.62
N LYS A 84 24.18 -6.76 16.14
CA LYS A 84 25.58 -7.22 16.18
C LYS A 84 26.36 -6.45 15.12
N GLN A 85 27.08 -5.42 15.53
CA GLN A 85 27.85 -4.56 14.63
C GLN A 85 29.13 -5.28 14.18
N GLU A 86 29.14 -5.83 12.96
CA GLU A 86 30.34 -6.43 12.36
C GLU A 86 31.32 -5.34 11.91
N SER A 87 32.14 -4.86 12.85
CA SER A 87 33.30 -4.02 12.54
C SER A 87 34.51 -4.89 12.19
N GLY A 88 34.74 -5.12 10.90
CA GLY A 88 35.93 -5.83 10.43
C GLY A 88 37.20 -4.99 10.54
N ILE A 89 38.05 -5.28 11.53
CA ILE A 89 39.48 -4.89 11.58
C ILE A 89 40.31 -6.10 12.01
N MET A 90 41.55 -6.18 11.51
CA MET A 90 42.40 -7.38 11.49
C MET A 90 43.02 -7.74 12.85
N ALA A 91 42.98 -9.06 13.13
CA ALA A 91 43.79 -9.90 14.02
C ALA A 91 44.87 -9.30 14.96
N GLU A 92 44.83 -9.75 16.22
CA GLU A 92 46.00 -10.36 16.88
C GLU A 92 45.59 -11.45 17.90
N LYS A 93 46.52 -12.34 18.31
CA LYS A 93 46.26 -13.55 19.12
C LYS A 93 46.44 -13.33 20.63
N THR A 94 45.63 -14.02 21.44
CA THR A 94 45.98 -14.91 22.61
C THR A 94 44.65 -15.37 23.22
N ASP A 95 44.25 -16.64 23.16
CA ASP A 95 44.66 -17.83 23.94
C ASP A 95 43.98 -17.97 25.33
N GLU A 96 43.82 -19.21 25.79
CA GLU A 96 43.44 -19.68 27.14
C GLU A 96 41.95 -19.76 27.62
N THR A 97 41.40 -20.98 27.48
CA THR A 97 40.94 -21.89 28.58
C THR A 97 39.47 -21.91 29.12
N THR A 98 38.98 -23.16 29.29
CA THR A 98 37.96 -23.71 30.24
C THR A 98 36.43 -23.55 30.03
N LYS A 99 35.78 -24.72 29.86
CA LYS A 99 34.40 -25.11 30.27
C LYS A 99 34.40 -25.58 31.76
N PRO A 100 33.31 -26.11 32.36
CA PRO A 100 31.92 -25.61 32.56
C PRO A 100 31.39 -25.88 34.03
N ALA A 101 30.06 -25.86 34.22
CA ALA A 101 29.26 -26.36 35.38
C ALA A 101 29.27 -25.46 36.65
N ASP A 102 28.20 -25.30 37.46
CA ASP A 102 27.20 -26.23 38.03
C ASP A 102 25.75 -25.65 37.97
N GLU A 103 24.63 -26.39 37.99
CA GLU A 103 24.06 -27.34 38.99
C GLU A 103 23.72 -26.67 40.36
N LYS A 104 22.59 -26.94 41.07
CA LYS A 104 21.40 -27.80 40.86
C LYS A 104 20.26 -27.45 41.86
N THR A 105 19.21 -28.28 41.86
CA THR A 105 18.11 -28.46 42.86
C THR A 105 16.86 -27.54 42.74
N GLY A 106 15.62 -28.03 42.80
CA GLY A 106 15.14 -29.43 42.67
C GLY A 106 13.80 -29.74 43.38
N GLN A 107 12.92 -30.49 42.68
CA GLN A 107 11.83 -31.36 43.20
C GLN A 107 10.59 -30.70 43.86
N ASP A 108 9.38 -31.27 43.88
CA ASP A 108 8.71 -32.38 43.14
C ASP A 108 7.19 -32.33 43.49
N ALA A 109 6.21 -33.02 42.88
CA ALA A 109 5.99 -33.62 41.54
C ALA A 109 4.56 -34.23 41.50
N ASN A 110 3.92 -34.36 40.33
CA ASN A 110 2.95 -35.46 40.01
C ASN A 110 2.35 -35.39 38.59
N ALA A 111 2.12 -36.57 38.02
CA ALA A 111 1.39 -36.88 36.77
C ALA A 111 0.25 -37.89 37.12
N PRO A 112 -0.51 -38.54 36.21
CA PRO A 112 -0.46 -38.52 34.73
C PRO A 112 -1.84 -38.45 34.01
N GLU A 113 -1.78 -38.40 32.68
CA GLU A 113 -2.93 -38.38 31.77
C GLU A 113 -3.31 -39.80 31.27
N LYS A 114 -4.56 -40.02 30.84
CA LYS A 114 -5.06 -41.32 30.34
C LYS A 114 -5.80 -41.21 29.01
N THR A 115 -5.44 -42.16 28.15
CA THR A 115 -6.00 -42.61 26.86
C THR A 115 -7.51 -42.43 26.64
N GLU A 116 -7.89 -41.89 25.47
CA GLU A 116 -9.26 -41.99 24.93
C GLU A 116 -9.53 -43.34 24.24
N ARG A 117 -10.81 -43.72 24.19
CA ARG A 117 -11.32 -44.91 23.48
C ARG A 117 -12.19 -44.49 22.30
N THR A 118 -12.03 -45.18 21.17
CA THR A 118 -13.08 -45.29 20.15
C THR A 118 -13.49 -46.75 20.04
N GLY A 119 -14.80 -47.03 20.01
CA GLY A 119 -15.34 -48.39 19.96
C GLY A 119 -16.07 -48.69 18.66
N GLN A 120 -16.10 -49.96 18.26
CA GLN A 120 -17.08 -50.47 17.30
C GLN A 120 -17.39 -51.95 17.60
N GLN A 121 -18.66 -52.33 17.43
CA GLN A 121 -19.21 -53.66 17.74
C GLN A 121 -19.22 -54.55 16.49
N VAL A 122 -18.99 -55.87 16.62
CA VAL A 122 -19.67 -56.91 15.81
C VAL A 122 -19.86 -58.18 16.67
N GLN A 123 -20.91 -58.95 16.34
CA GLN A 123 -21.35 -60.19 17.01
C GLN A 123 -20.55 -61.44 16.61
N ALA A 124 -20.82 -62.56 17.29
CA ALA A 124 -20.18 -63.86 17.09
C ALA A 124 -20.93 -64.79 16.10
N GLN A 125 -20.19 -65.68 15.43
CA GLN A 125 -20.60 -67.08 15.20
C GLN A 125 -19.39 -67.98 14.85
N ALA A 126 -19.60 -69.30 14.90
CA ALA A 126 -18.59 -70.38 14.82
C ALA A 126 -17.92 -70.50 13.42
N VAL A 127 -16.91 -71.35 13.12
CA VAL A 127 -16.66 -72.75 13.52
C VAL A 127 -15.19 -73.15 13.25
N THR A 128 -14.74 -74.30 13.78
CA THR A 128 -13.56 -75.14 13.36
C THR A 128 -12.16 -74.49 13.47
N ASP A 129 -11.07 -75.21 13.77
CA ASP A 129 -10.84 -76.65 13.89
C ASP A 129 -9.77 -76.99 14.96
N ALA A 130 -9.72 -78.25 15.40
CA ALA A 130 -8.67 -78.77 16.29
C ALA A 130 -7.99 -80.03 15.72
N GLN A 131 -6.68 -79.95 15.49
CA GLN A 131 -5.77 -81.07 15.25
C GLN A 131 -4.38 -80.68 15.82
N ALA A 132 -3.58 -81.57 16.42
CA ALA A 132 -3.84 -82.93 16.92
C ALA A 132 -2.83 -83.22 18.05
N GLY A 133 -3.13 -84.18 18.93
CA GLY A 133 -2.21 -84.65 19.97
C GLY A 133 -1.78 -86.10 19.75
N ALA A 134 -0.51 -86.40 19.99
CA ALA A 134 0.10 -87.74 20.08
C ALA A 134 1.38 -87.66 20.96
N PRO A 135 1.81 -88.73 21.65
CA PRO A 135 1.95 -88.61 23.10
C PRO A 135 3.29 -89.04 23.74
N ALA A 136 3.44 -88.65 25.02
CA ALA A 136 4.10 -89.35 26.16
C ALA A 136 5.57 -89.84 26.08
N ALA A 137 6.39 -89.42 27.07
CA ALA A 137 7.34 -90.25 27.83
C ALA A 137 7.87 -89.47 29.07
N GLU A 138 8.56 -90.15 29.99
CA GLU A 138 8.72 -89.73 31.40
C GLU A 138 10.11 -89.18 31.81
N GLY A 139 10.10 -88.24 32.76
CA GLY A 139 11.12 -88.05 33.82
C GLY A 139 12.41 -87.27 33.49
N PRO A 140 13.26 -86.97 34.50
CA PRO A 140 13.03 -86.98 35.95
C PRO A 140 13.28 -85.61 36.63
N LEU A 141 12.99 -85.51 37.93
CA LEU A 141 13.37 -84.37 38.78
C LEU A 141 14.89 -84.27 38.97
N ASN A 142 15.44 -83.06 38.78
CA ASN A 142 16.75 -82.51 39.20
C ASN A 142 17.58 -81.94 38.03
N ALA A 143 17.30 -80.68 37.67
CA ALA A 143 18.30 -79.78 37.08
C ALA A 143 18.72 -78.78 38.15
N ASP A 144 20.04 -78.58 38.33
CA ASP A 144 20.57 -77.52 39.19
C ASP A 144 20.21 -76.16 38.54
N PRO A 145 19.42 -75.27 39.19
CA PRO A 145 19.02 -74.00 38.58
C PRO A 145 20.23 -73.13 38.22
N VAL A 146 21.40 -73.35 38.85
CA VAL A 146 22.66 -72.68 38.51
C VAL A 146 23.23 -73.20 37.19
N ALA A 147 23.00 -74.46 36.81
CA ALA A 147 23.43 -75.01 35.53
C ALA A 147 22.60 -74.43 34.36
N ASP A 148 21.28 -74.35 34.51
CA ASP A 148 20.39 -73.75 33.49
C ASP A 148 20.65 -72.26 33.32
N MET A 149 20.88 -71.51 34.41
CA MET A 149 21.29 -70.10 34.33
C MET A 149 22.63 -69.92 33.60
N ARG A 150 23.60 -70.83 33.80
CA ARG A 150 24.88 -70.80 33.06
C ARG A 150 24.71 -71.12 31.58
N ALA A 151 23.84 -72.07 31.23
CA ALA A 151 23.53 -72.40 29.84
C ALA A 151 22.82 -71.24 29.12
N GLN A 152 21.84 -70.60 29.77
CA GLN A 152 21.15 -69.42 29.25
C GLN A 152 22.10 -68.22 29.10
N ALA A 153 22.98 -67.99 30.08
CA ALA A 153 23.99 -66.93 30.00
C ALA A 153 25.00 -67.17 28.87
N ALA A 154 25.42 -68.42 28.62
CA ALA A 154 26.31 -68.76 27.51
C ALA A 154 25.65 -68.50 26.15
N ALA A 155 24.39 -68.94 25.96
CA ALA A 155 23.63 -68.70 24.75
C ALA A 155 23.40 -67.20 24.47
N GLU A 156 23.14 -66.41 25.52
CA GLU A 156 22.97 -64.95 25.38
C GLU A 156 24.30 -64.23 25.06
N GLN A 157 25.43 -64.67 25.63
CA GLN A 157 26.76 -64.17 25.23
C GLN A 157 27.06 -64.50 23.76
N GLU A 158 26.69 -65.70 23.29
CA GLU A 158 26.85 -66.09 21.89
C GLU A 158 25.99 -65.21 20.97
N ARG A 159 24.71 -64.96 21.31
CA ARG A 159 23.84 -64.01 20.60
C ARG A 159 24.43 -62.59 20.54
N ILE A 160 24.88 -62.06 21.68
CA ILE A 160 25.50 -60.72 21.76
C ILE A 160 26.76 -60.64 20.89
N SER A 161 27.57 -61.71 20.84
CA SER A 161 28.75 -61.77 19.98
C SER A 161 28.39 -61.76 18.49
N ALA A 162 27.33 -62.48 18.09
CA ALA A 162 26.85 -62.52 16.73
C ALA A 162 26.25 -61.17 16.27
N VAL A 163 25.43 -60.54 17.13
CA VAL A 163 24.86 -59.19 16.90
C VAL A 163 25.97 -58.14 16.71
N ARG A 164 27.01 -58.15 17.57
CA ARG A 164 28.16 -57.24 17.41
C ARG A 164 28.95 -57.51 16.13
N LYS A 165 29.12 -58.77 15.74
CA LYS A 165 29.81 -59.16 14.50
C LYS A 165 29.06 -58.69 13.24
N VAL A 166 27.73 -58.66 13.27
CA VAL A 166 26.90 -58.15 12.17
C VAL A 166 26.98 -56.63 12.02
N CYS A 167 26.95 -55.88 13.12
CA CYS A 167 26.96 -54.41 13.06
C CYS A 167 28.36 -53.81 12.80
N GLY A 168 29.43 -54.52 13.17
CA GLY A 168 30.80 -54.01 13.06
C GLY A 168 31.03 -52.71 13.82
N ASP A 169 32.09 -51.97 13.46
CA ASP A 169 32.44 -50.70 14.10
C ASP A 169 31.60 -49.51 13.60
N THR A 170 30.92 -49.64 12.45
CA THR A 170 30.16 -48.56 11.81
C THR A 170 28.73 -48.40 12.32
N HIS A 171 28.10 -49.46 12.84
CA HIS A 171 26.68 -49.45 13.23
C HIS A 171 26.48 -49.73 14.73
N ALA A 172 27.34 -49.16 15.58
CA ALA A 172 27.32 -49.33 17.04
C ALA A 172 25.95 -49.02 17.68
N ASP A 173 25.23 -48.01 17.18
CA ASP A 173 23.90 -47.62 17.66
C ASP A 173 22.82 -48.68 17.39
N ILE A 174 22.96 -49.41 16.27
CA ILE A 174 22.08 -50.53 15.91
C ILE A 174 22.42 -51.75 16.78
N ALA A 175 23.71 -52.01 17.00
CA ALA A 175 24.16 -53.08 17.90
C ALA A 175 23.64 -52.89 19.33
N ALA A 176 23.71 -51.66 19.87
CA ALA A 176 23.21 -51.34 21.20
C ALA A 176 21.69 -51.59 21.32
N LYS A 177 20.91 -51.18 20.32
CA LYS A 177 19.45 -51.43 20.27
C LYS A 177 19.11 -52.91 20.13
N ALA A 178 19.83 -53.65 19.28
CA ALA A 178 19.62 -55.08 19.05
C ALA A 178 19.97 -55.95 20.28
N ILE A 179 20.99 -55.55 21.05
CA ILE A 179 21.30 -56.16 22.34
C ILE A 179 20.16 -55.87 23.34
N ALA A 180 19.84 -54.59 23.55
CA ALA A 180 18.86 -54.15 24.56
C ALA A 180 17.43 -54.66 24.33
N GLN A 181 17.02 -54.87 23.08
CA GLN A 181 15.69 -55.34 22.71
C GLN A 181 15.64 -56.85 22.38
N GLY A 182 16.72 -57.60 22.63
CA GLY A 182 16.72 -59.06 22.43
C GLY A 182 16.54 -59.50 20.97
N TRP A 183 16.97 -58.71 19.98
CA TRP A 183 16.78 -59.04 18.56
C TRP A 183 17.59 -60.27 18.14
N ASP A 184 17.05 -61.03 17.20
CA ASP A 184 17.81 -62.06 16.49
C ASP A 184 18.81 -61.43 15.48
N VAL A 185 19.75 -62.27 15.03
CA VAL A 185 20.83 -61.87 14.12
C VAL A 185 20.26 -61.39 12.79
N THR A 186 19.27 -62.10 12.24
CA THR A 186 18.61 -61.80 10.95
C THR A 186 17.90 -60.44 10.93
N ARG A 187 17.22 -60.06 12.01
CA ARG A 187 16.59 -58.75 12.17
C ARG A 187 17.62 -57.63 12.27
N THR A 188 18.76 -57.92 12.89
CA THR A 188 19.87 -56.97 13.02
C THR A 188 20.52 -56.70 11.66
N GLU A 189 20.78 -57.74 10.86
CA GLU A 189 21.27 -57.61 9.47
C GLU A 189 20.33 -56.77 8.60
N LEU A 190 19.01 -56.96 8.75
CA LEU A 190 17.98 -56.25 7.99
C LEU A 190 17.95 -54.74 8.27
N GLU A 191 18.22 -54.30 9.50
CA GLU A 191 18.31 -52.88 9.84
C GLU A 191 19.64 -52.24 9.41
N VAL A 192 20.76 -52.96 9.51
CA VAL A 192 22.04 -52.53 8.93
C VAL A 192 21.89 -52.31 7.40
N LEU A 193 21.28 -53.27 6.69
CA LEU A 193 20.97 -53.16 5.25
C LEU A 193 19.93 -52.08 4.90
N ARG A 194 19.23 -51.50 5.87
CA ARG A 194 18.34 -50.34 5.68
C ARG A 194 19.10 -49.02 5.89
N ALA A 195 19.99 -48.98 6.88
CA ALA A 195 20.86 -47.85 7.15
C ALA A 195 21.83 -47.57 5.98
N ASP A 196 22.40 -48.63 5.39
CA ASP A 196 23.38 -48.54 4.30
C ASP A 196 22.77 -48.30 2.90
N ARG A 197 21.45 -48.08 2.78
CA ARG A 197 20.84 -47.74 1.48
C ARG A 197 21.15 -46.28 1.10
N PRO A 198 21.72 -46.03 -0.10
CA PRO A 198 21.91 -44.67 -0.58
C PRO A 198 20.56 -43.98 -0.77
N LYS A 199 20.31 -42.90 -0.02
CA LYS A 199 19.14 -42.05 -0.21
C LYS A 199 19.27 -41.31 -1.54
N ALA A 200 18.31 -41.50 -2.44
CA ALA A 200 18.26 -40.78 -3.71
C ALA A 200 18.17 -39.26 -3.47
N PRO A 201 18.81 -38.41 -4.30
CA PRO A 201 18.73 -36.97 -4.16
C PRO A 201 17.29 -36.49 -4.39
N ALA A 202 16.79 -35.67 -3.48
CA ALA A 202 15.48 -35.05 -3.63
C ALA A 202 15.53 -33.99 -4.75
N THR A 203 14.87 -34.26 -5.87
CA THR A 203 14.65 -33.25 -6.93
C THR A 203 13.64 -32.22 -6.44
N HIS A 204 14.14 -31.10 -5.92
CA HIS A 204 13.35 -29.90 -5.71
C HIS A 204 12.96 -29.32 -7.08
N VAL A 205 11.72 -29.62 -7.51
CA VAL A 205 11.09 -28.87 -8.60
C VAL A 205 10.73 -27.50 -8.02
N HIS A 206 11.40 -26.44 -8.47
CA HIS A 206 10.93 -25.09 -8.20
C HIS A 206 9.59 -24.90 -8.93
N ASP A 207 8.55 -24.59 -8.17
CA ASP A 207 7.28 -24.21 -8.77
C ASP A 207 7.45 -22.86 -9.45
N ASN A 208 7.56 -22.89 -10.77
CA ASN A 208 7.77 -21.72 -11.62
C ASN A 208 6.42 -21.23 -12.21
N SER A 209 5.35 -21.43 -11.43
CA SER A 209 3.98 -21.06 -11.78
C SER A 209 3.87 -19.53 -11.88
N MET A 210 3.44 -19.05 -13.05
CA MET A 210 3.26 -17.61 -13.25
C MET A 210 2.02 -17.15 -12.50
N THR A 211 2.21 -16.22 -11.57
CA THR A 211 1.13 -15.48 -10.92
C THR A 211 0.81 -14.23 -11.72
N GLY A 212 -0.42 -13.70 -11.56
CA GLY A 212 -0.78 -12.41 -12.16
C GLY A 212 0.16 -11.27 -11.73
N ALA A 213 0.62 -11.29 -10.48
CA ALA A 213 1.59 -10.33 -9.95
C ALA A 213 2.96 -10.40 -10.66
N ALA A 214 3.44 -11.60 -11.02
CA ALA A 214 4.68 -11.76 -11.78
C ALA A 214 4.54 -11.27 -13.24
N LEU A 215 3.36 -11.45 -13.86
CA LEU A 215 3.08 -10.88 -15.18
C LEU A 215 2.96 -9.35 -15.15
N GLU A 216 2.28 -8.78 -14.15
CA GLU A 216 2.26 -7.33 -13.95
C GLU A 216 3.66 -6.74 -13.71
N ALA A 217 4.47 -7.38 -12.86
CA ALA A 217 5.86 -6.99 -12.63
C ALA A 217 6.69 -7.03 -13.93
N ALA A 218 6.48 -8.04 -14.78
CA ALA A 218 7.14 -8.13 -16.10
C ALA A 218 6.73 -6.98 -17.04
N CYS A 219 5.44 -6.62 -17.09
CA CYS A 219 4.97 -5.47 -17.86
C CYS A 219 5.57 -4.15 -17.36
N MET A 220 5.65 -3.96 -16.03
CA MET A 220 6.22 -2.75 -15.42
C MET A 220 7.73 -2.63 -15.66
N LEU A 221 8.47 -3.75 -15.59
CA LEU A 221 9.90 -3.82 -15.97
C LEU A 221 10.12 -3.43 -17.44
N THR A 222 9.24 -3.90 -18.34
CA THR A 222 9.31 -3.58 -19.77
C THR A 222 8.97 -2.12 -20.05
N GLY A 223 8.02 -1.54 -19.29
CA GLY A 223 7.71 -0.10 -19.31
C GLY A 223 8.78 0.79 -18.66
N GLY A 224 9.92 0.23 -18.23
CA GLY A 224 11.06 0.97 -17.71
C GLY A 224 11.04 1.25 -16.20
N VAL A 225 10.03 0.79 -15.47
CA VAL A 225 9.94 0.95 -14.01
C VAL A 225 10.86 -0.06 -13.33
N ARG A 226 11.77 0.43 -12.48
CA ARG A 226 12.82 -0.37 -11.81
C ARG A 226 13.06 0.14 -10.40
N GLY A 227 13.62 -0.71 -9.55
CA GLY A 227 14.00 -0.36 -8.18
C GLY A 227 12.85 -0.49 -7.17
N ASP A 228 12.94 0.28 -6.09
CA ASP A 228 12.18 0.07 -4.85
C ASP A 228 10.65 0.16 -5.02
N ASP A 229 10.16 1.01 -5.93
CA ASP A 229 8.73 1.15 -6.26
C ASP A 229 8.13 -0.17 -6.78
N LEU A 230 8.91 -0.93 -7.56
CA LEU A 230 8.47 -2.20 -8.11
C LEU A 230 8.48 -3.32 -7.05
N LEU A 231 9.54 -3.35 -6.23
CA LEU A 231 9.69 -4.30 -5.13
C LEU A 231 8.62 -4.11 -4.06
N THR A 232 8.29 -2.85 -3.74
CA THR A 232 7.23 -2.50 -2.78
C THR A 232 5.84 -2.80 -3.35
N GLY A 233 5.65 -2.65 -4.68
CA GLY A 233 4.38 -2.89 -5.35
C GLY A 233 4.04 -4.37 -5.60
N TYR A 234 5.04 -5.25 -5.75
CA TYR A 234 4.84 -6.65 -6.19
C TYR A 234 5.57 -7.71 -5.35
N GLY A 235 6.51 -7.31 -4.50
CA GLY A 235 7.36 -8.22 -3.73
C GLY A 235 8.53 -8.78 -4.53
N GLU A 236 9.62 -9.10 -3.83
CA GLU A 236 10.88 -9.57 -4.41
C GLU A 236 10.71 -10.83 -5.27
N GLN A 237 9.93 -11.81 -4.79
CA GLN A 237 9.67 -13.08 -5.50
C GLN A 237 9.00 -12.89 -6.87
N ALA A 238 8.03 -11.98 -6.99
CA ALA A 238 7.33 -11.73 -8.26
C ALA A 238 8.24 -10.99 -9.25
N VAL A 239 9.04 -10.04 -8.76
CA VAL A 239 10.03 -9.29 -9.55
C VAL A 239 11.19 -10.18 -10.00
N GLU A 240 11.67 -11.07 -9.14
CA GLU A 240 12.71 -12.04 -9.47
C GLU A 240 12.21 -13.08 -10.49
N ALA A 241 11.01 -13.64 -10.31
CA ALA A 241 10.40 -14.55 -11.28
C ALA A 241 10.20 -13.87 -12.66
N ALA A 242 9.70 -12.63 -12.65
CA ALA A 242 9.53 -11.83 -13.86
C ALA A 242 10.86 -11.56 -14.57
N SER A 243 11.87 -11.09 -13.85
CA SER A 243 13.19 -10.75 -14.44
C SER A 243 13.98 -11.97 -14.91
N ASN A 244 13.87 -13.11 -14.23
CA ASN A 244 14.54 -14.35 -14.64
C ASN A 244 13.93 -14.95 -15.91
N ARG A 245 12.60 -14.89 -16.06
CA ARG A 245 11.86 -15.40 -17.23
C ARG A 245 11.93 -14.43 -18.42
N PHE A 246 11.71 -13.13 -18.20
CA PHE A 246 11.62 -12.10 -19.23
C PHE A 246 12.83 -11.15 -19.20
N ARG A 247 14.04 -11.70 -19.40
CA ARG A 247 15.31 -10.94 -19.35
C ARG A 247 15.42 -9.77 -20.35
N GLY A 248 14.60 -9.78 -21.41
CA GLY A 248 14.51 -8.70 -22.41
C GLY A 248 13.28 -7.80 -22.26
N GLY A 249 12.45 -7.99 -21.23
CA GLY A 249 11.06 -7.54 -21.20
C GLY A 249 10.11 -8.56 -21.82
N ILE A 250 8.83 -8.48 -21.47
CA ILE A 250 7.76 -9.37 -21.95
C ILE A 250 7.08 -8.77 -23.20
N GLY A 251 6.83 -9.59 -24.22
CA GLY A 251 6.03 -9.17 -25.38
C GLY A 251 4.53 -9.09 -25.06
N LEU A 252 3.74 -8.37 -25.87
CA LEU A 252 2.28 -8.40 -25.79
C LEU A 252 1.72 -9.78 -26.19
N GLN A 253 2.25 -10.38 -27.24
CA GLN A 253 1.87 -11.74 -27.67
C GLN A 253 2.27 -12.78 -26.64
N GLU A 254 3.41 -12.59 -25.99
CA GLU A 254 3.91 -13.45 -24.91
C GLU A 254 3.04 -13.34 -23.66
N LEU A 255 2.70 -12.12 -23.23
CA LEU A 255 1.75 -11.84 -22.15
C LEU A 255 0.37 -12.46 -22.42
N LEU A 256 -0.15 -12.31 -23.65
CA LEU A 256 -1.43 -12.90 -24.05
C LEU A 256 -1.38 -14.43 -24.12
N LEU A 257 -0.25 -15.02 -24.52
CA LEU A 257 -0.06 -16.47 -24.53
C LEU A 257 0.04 -17.05 -23.12
N GLU A 258 0.81 -16.43 -22.21
CA GLU A 258 0.90 -16.87 -20.81
C GLU A 258 -0.46 -16.79 -20.11
N ALA A 259 -1.23 -15.71 -20.32
CA ALA A 259 -2.61 -15.62 -19.82
C ALA A 259 -3.55 -16.65 -20.46
N ALA A 260 -3.46 -16.88 -21.77
CA ALA A 260 -4.28 -17.88 -22.45
C ALA A 260 -3.92 -19.32 -22.00
N TRP A 261 -2.64 -19.64 -21.79
CA TRP A 261 -2.19 -20.94 -21.27
C TRP A 261 -2.68 -21.17 -19.85
N ALA A 262 -2.62 -20.15 -18.98
CA ALA A 262 -3.21 -20.23 -17.64
C ALA A 262 -4.72 -20.50 -17.65
N ASN A 263 -5.43 -20.00 -18.68
CA ASN A 263 -6.85 -20.24 -18.93
C ASN A 263 -7.14 -21.47 -19.84
N GLY A 264 -6.16 -22.36 -20.05
CA GLY A 264 -6.37 -23.68 -20.69
C GLY A 264 -6.19 -23.72 -22.22
N TYR A 265 -5.67 -22.67 -22.84
CA TYR A 265 -5.31 -22.70 -24.26
C TYR A 265 -4.18 -23.72 -24.53
N THR A 266 -4.29 -24.50 -25.60
CA THR A 266 -3.35 -25.59 -25.92
C THR A 266 -2.38 -25.27 -27.07
N GLY A 267 -2.59 -24.17 -27.79
CA GLY A 267 -1.74 -23.75 -28.90
C GLY A 267 -0.41 -23.13 -28.42
N ARG A 268 0.71 -23.47 -29.08
CA ARG A 268 2.06 -22.98 -28.71
C ARG A 268 2.49 -21.71 -29.45
N SER A 269 1.59 -21.01 -30.14
CA SER A 269 1.94 -19.90 -31.02
C SER A 269 0.76 -18.97 -31.28
N PHE A 270 1.04 -17.67 -31.47
CA PHE A 270 0.06 -16.61 -31.70
C PHE A 270 -0.61 -16.63 -33.10
N ARG A 271 -0.35 -17.65 -33.93
CA ARG A 271 -0.97 -17.79 -35.28
C ARG A 271 -2.50 -17.67 -35.23
N ASN A 272 -3.13 -18.34 -34.26
CA ASN A 272 -4.57 -18.24 -34.02
C ASN A 272 -4.90 -17.06 -33.08
N SER A 273 -4.39 -15.86 -33.36
CA SER A 273 -4.59 -14.63 -32.59
C SER A 273 -6.02 -14.43 -32.04
N ARG A 274 -7.07 -14.73 -32.81
CA ARG A 274 -8.48 -14.61 -32.35
C ARG A 274 -8.83 -15.59 -31.24
N GLU A 275 -8.32 -16.82 -31.31
CA GLU A 275 -8.51 -17.86 -30.30
C GLU A 275 -7.72 -17.53 -29.03
N VAL A 276 -6.45 -17.11 -29.18
CA VAL A 276 -5.61 -16.64 -28.05
C VAL A 276 -6.29 -15.50 -27.31
N LEU A 277 -6.81 -14.50 -28.02
CA LEU A 277 -7.55 -13.37 -27.41
C LEU A 277 -8.81 -13.86 -26.67
N GLN A 278 -9.58 -14.81 -27.24
CA GLN A 278 -10.76 -15.36 -26.57
C GLN A 278 -10.42 -16.11 -25.26
N PHE A 279 -9.34 -16.88 -25.23
CA PHE A 279 -8.87 -17.57 -24.01
C PHE A 279 -8.19 -16.62 -23.00
N ALA A 280 -7.50 -15.57 -23.47
CA ALA A 280 -6.89 -14.58 -22.60
C ALA A 280 -7.95 -13.71 -21.91
N PHE A 281 -8.89 -13.13 -22.68
CA PHE A 281 -9.91 -12.20 -22.17
C PHE A 281 -11.20 -12.88 -21.66
N GLY A 282 -11.40 -14.17 -21.92
CA GLY A 282 -12.34 -15.01 -21.16
C GLY A 282 -13.83 -14.86 -21.49
N THR A 283 -14.20 -14.62 -22.75
CA THR A 283 -15.63 -14.52 -23.17
C THR A 283 -16.35 -15.86 -23.34
N HIS A 284 -15.66 -17.01 -23.24
CA HIS A 284 -16.28 -18.33 -23.31
C HIS A 284 -15.78 -19.29 -22.22
N LEU A 285 -16.76 -20.01 -21.64
CA LEU A 285 -16.68 -21.16 -20.71
C LEU A 285 -16.45 -20.87 -19.22
N GLN A 286 -17.53 -21.11 -18.46
CA GLN A 286 -17.55 -21.54 -17.05
C GLN A 286 -16.69 -20.74 -16.06
N ALA A 287 -17.18 -19.53 -15.76
CA ALA A 287 -16.71 -18.67 -14.68
C ALA A 287 -16.78 -19.35 -13.30
N ALA A 288 -15.66 -19.94 -12.89
CA ALA A 288 -15.41 -20.37 -11.51
C ALA A 288 -13.94 -20.23 -11.08
N LEU A 289 -12.98 -20.52 -11.96
CA LEU A 289 -11.55 -20.65 -11.60
C LEU A 289 -10.57 -20.21 -12.70
N SER A 290 -10.76 -19.05 -13.33
CA SER A 290 -9.70 -18.43 -14.14
C SER A 290 -8.56 -18.00 -13.22
N THR A 291 -7.37 -18.59 -13.37
CA THR A 291 -6.21 -18.33 -12.51
C THR A 291 -5.54 -17.00 -12.80
N ILE A 292 -5.66 -16.49 -14.04
CA ILE A 292 -5.09 -15.22 -14.49
C ILE A 292 -6.11 -14.45 -15.33
N ASN A 293 -6.52 -13.27 -14.86
CA ASN A 293 -7.38 -12.34 -15.58
C ASN A 293 -6.54 -11.26 -16.28
N ILE A 294 -6.35 -11.38 -17.60
CA ILE A 294 -5.56 -10.40 -18.37
C ILE A 294 -6.18 -9.00 -18.36
N GLY A 295 -7.51 -8.88 -18.30
CA GLY A 295 -8.20 -7.59 -18.21
C GLY A 295 -7.88 -6.88 -16.89
N GLY A 296 -7.76 -7.64 -15.79
CA GLY A 296 -7.27 -7.13 -14.51
C GLY A 296 -5.82 -6.65 -14.57
N ILE A 297 -4.91 -7.50 -15.08
CA ILE A 297 -3.48 -7.17 -15.26
C ILE A 297 -3.30 -5.91 -16.10
N LEU A 298 -3.93 -5.85 -17.28
CA LEU A 298 -3.83 -4.71 -18.18
C LEU A 298 -4.42 -3.45 -17.55
N SER A 299 -5.53 -3.56 -16.80
CA SER A 299 -6.11 -2.41 -16.09
C SER A 299 -5.21 -1.91 -14.96
N ASN A 300 -4.59 -2.80 -14.17
CA ASN A 300 -3.66 -2.43 -13.09
C ASN A 300 -2.40 -1.74 -13.63
N VAL A 301 -1.79 -2.31 -14.67
CA VAL A 301 -0.63 -1.72 -15.36
C VAL A 301 -1.00 -0.39 -16.02
N ALA A 302 -2.15 -0.32 -16.69
CA ALA A 302 -2.64 0.90 -17.33
C ALA A 302 -2.93 2.00 -16.31
N ASN A 303 -3.54 1.68 -15.16
CA ASN A 303 -3.77 2.64 -14.07
C ASN A 303 -2.46 3.26 -13.56
N LYS A 304 -1.38 2.46 -13.39
CA LYS A 304 -0.08 2.98 -12.96
C LYS A 304 0.53 3.94 -13.99
N PHE A 305 0.56 3.57 -15.27
CA PHE A 305 1.08 4.46 -16.32
C PHE A 305 0.20 5.69 -16.58
N LEU A 306 -1.12 5.56 -16.42
CA LEU A 306 -2.06 6.68 -16.43
C LEU A 306 -1.76 7.66 -15.30
N LEU A 307 -1.57 7.17 -14.08
CA LEU A 307 -1.25 8.03 -12.93
C LEU A 307 0.11 8.72 -13.14
N GLU A 308 1.14 8.02 -13.59
CA GLU A 308 2.43 8.64 -13.96
C GLU A 308 2.25 9.75 -15.02
N GLY A 309 1.46 9.49 -16.06
CA GLY A 309 1.10 10.48 -17.07
C GLY A 309 0.38 11.69 -16.48
N PHE A 310 -0.57 11.46 -15.59
CA PHE A 310 -1.36 12.48 -14.90
C PHE A 310 -0.52 13.33 -13.94
N PHE A 311 0.43 12.72 -13.21
CA PHE A 311 1.36 13.42 -12.32
C PHE A 311 2.47 14.18 -13.10
N SER A 312 2.73 13.85 -14.37
CA SER A 312 3.70 14.56 -15.24
C SER A 312 3.29 15.97 -15.70
N VAL A 313 2.09 16.43 -15.33
CA VAL A 313 1.54 17.75 -15.70
C VAL A 313 1.63 18.70 -14.51
N GLU A 314 1.75 20.01 -14.79
CA GLU A 314 1.71 21.07 -13.78
C GLU A 314 0.43 21.02 -12.94
N ARG A 315 0.56 21.31 -11.65
CA ARG A 315 -0.52 21.25 -10.66
C ARG A 315 -0.65 22.51 -9.81
N THR A 316 -0.08 23.63 -10.26
CA THR A 316 -0.15 24.94 -9.56
C THR A 316 -1.60 25.33 -9.23
N TRP A 317 -2.57 24.93 -10.07
CA TRP A 317 -4.00 25.08 -9.81
C TRP A 317 -4.44 24.55 -8.43
N ARG A 318 -3.92 23.37 -8.02
CA ARG A 318 -4.26 22.70 -6.75
C ARG A 318 -3.81 23.51 -5.52
N ASN A 319 -2.76 24.30 -5.68
CA ASN A 319 -2.20 25.11 -4.60
C ASN A 319 -2.99 26.41 -4.35
N ILE A 320 -3.91 26.77 -5.25
CA ILE A 320 -4.63 28.07 -5.25
C ILE A 320 -6.17 27.92 -5.30
N CYS A 321 -6.68 26.68 -5.26
CA CYS A 321 -8.12 26.40 -5.30
C CYS A 321 -8.58 25.59 -4.10
N ALA A 322 -9.84 25.76 -3.70
CA ALA A 322 -10.50 24.76 -2.87
C ALA A 322 -10.83 23.52 -3.72
N VAL A 323 -10.82 22.35 -3.09
CA VAL A 323 -11.29 21.11 -3.69
C VAL A 323 -12.59 20.69 -3.01
N ARG A 324 -13.66 20.54 -3.78
CA ARG A 324 -14.98 20.10 -3.30
C ARG A 324 -15.31 18.71 -3.83
N ASN A 325 -15.88 17.87 -2.98
CA ASN A 325 -16.51 16.61 -3.39
C ASN A 325 -17.98 16.89 -3.77
N VAL A 326 -18.41 16.41 -4.94
CA VAL A 326 -19.82 16.42 -5.36
C VAL A 326 -20.31 15.00 -5.61
N SER A 327 -21.52 14.66 -5.18
CA SER A 327 -22.07 13.30 -5.31
C SER A 327 -22.85 13.06 -6.61
N ASP A 328 -23.23 14.13 -7.32
CA ASP A 328 -23.90 14.06 -8.61
C ASP A 328 -23.47 15.20 -9.55
N PHE A 329 -23.98 15.17 -10.79
CA PHE A 329 -23.70 16.16 -11.83
C PHE A 329 -24.64 17.38 -11.79
N LYS A 330 -25.38 17.61 -10.71
CA LYS A 330 -26.21 18.82 -10.58
C LYS A 330 -25.34 20.02 -10.24
N THR A 331 -25.86 21.21 -10.52
CA THR A 331 -25.27 22.45 -10.01
C THR A 331 -25.39 22.48 -8.49
N VAL A 332 -24.25 22.57 -7.82
CA VAL A 332 -24.14 22.76 -6.37
C VAL A 332 -23.97 24.25 -6.10
N THR A 333 -24.69 24.77 -5.11
CA THR A 333 -24.62 26.16 -4.69
C THR A 333 -23.88 26.28 -3.36
N SER A 334 -22.78 27.03 -3.34
CA SER A 334 -22.14 27.56 -2.12
C SER A 334 -22.91 28.80 -1.66
N TYR A 335 -23.06 28.98 -0.35
CA TYR A 335 -23.58 30.22 0.22
C TYR A 335 -22.54 30.82 1.16
N ARG A 336 -22.24 32.12 0.98
CA ARG A 336 -21.56 32.93 1.99
C ARG A 336 -22.63 33.67 2.76
N LEU A 337 -22.74 33.40 4.06
CA LEU A 337 -23.61 34.18 4.94
C LEU A 337 -22.97 35.54 5.17
N VAL A 338 -23.74 36.61 4.94
CA VAL A 338 -23.30 38.00 5.05
C VAL A 338 -24.35 38.75 5.85
N GLY A 339 -24.05 39.13 7.09
CA GLY A 339 -25.06 39.68 7.99
C GLY A 339 -24.51 40.58 9.09
N THR A 340 -25.42 41.35 9.68
CA THR A 340 -25.17 42.25 10.81
C THR A 340 -25.05 41.48 12.13
N ASP A 341 -24.05 40.59 12.22
CA ASP A 341 -23.87 39.65 13.34
C ASP A 341 -23.21 40.27 14.59
N GLN A 342 -23.07 41.60 14.64
CA GLN A 342 -22.46 42.28 15.77
C GLN A 342 -23.49 42.70 16.83
N TYR A 343 -23.21 42.33 18.07
CA TYR A 343 -24.03 42.69 19.23
C TYR A 343 -24.12 44.21 19.42
N GLU A 344 -25.34 44.73 19.45
CA GLU A 344 -25.62 46.09 19.89
C GLU A 344 -25.72 46.20 21.42
N PRO A 345 -25.37 47.35 22.03
CA PRO A 345 -25.52 47.56 23.46
C PRO A 345 -27.00 47.60 23.88
N VAL A 346 -27.44 46.59 24.62
CA VAL A 346 -28.78 46.52 25.19
C VAL A 346 -28.86 47.41 26.44
N ALA A 347 -29.77 48.39 26.43
CA ALA A 347 -30.04 49.20 27.62
C ALA A 347 -30.70 48.35 28.73
N PRO A 348 -30.54 48.67 30.02
CA PRO A 348 -31.20 47.93 31.10
C PRO A 348 -32.74 47.92 30.93
N GLY A 349 -33.30 46.75 30.61
CA GLY A 349 -34.72 46.57 30.30
C GLY A 349 -35.12 46.73 28.82
N GLY A 350 -34.15 46.88 27.91
CA GLY A 350 -34.38 46.87 26.46
C GLY A 350 -34.44 45.46 25.87
N GLU A 351 -35.07 45.33 24.70
CA GLU A 351 -35.13 44.08 23.93
C GLU A 351 -33.89 43.92 23.04
N LEU A 352 -33.50 42.66 22.77
CA LEU A 352 -32.46 42.32 21.80
C LEU A 352 -32.98 42.58 20.38
N LYS A 353 -32.20 43.31 19.56
CA LYS A 353 -32.52 43.46 18.14
C LYS A 353 -32.23 42.16 17.39
N HIS A 354 -33.11 41.82 16.45
CA HIS A 354 -32.84 40.77 15.49
C HIS A 354 -31.84 41.26 14.44
N GLY A 355 -30.71 40.57 14.30
CA GLY A 355 -29.80 40.74 13.16
C GLY A 355 -30.43 40.23 11.86
N THR A 356 -29.98 40.74 10.73
CA THR A 356 -30.39 40.28 9.41
C THR A 356 -29.25 39.51 8.74
N LEU A 357 -29.49 38.24 8.42
CA LEU A 357 -28.63 37.42 7.59
C LEU A 357 -29.04 37.60 6.12
N GLY A 358 -28.10 38.07 5.29
CA GLY A 358 -28.13 37.94 3.83
C GLY A 358 -27.27 36.77 3.38
N GLU A 359 -27.39 36.40 2.11
CA GLU A 359 -26.62 35.29 1.51
C GLU A 359 -26.11 35.68 0.13
N GLU A 360 -24.81 35.52 -0.11
CA GLU A 360 -24.21 35.55 -1.44
C GLU A 360 -24.08 34.11 -1.96
N SER A 361 -24.52 33.84 -3.19
CA SER A 361 -24.57 32.47 -3.74
C SER A 361 -23.63 32.29 -4.92
N TYR A 362 -22.82 31.23 -4.87
CA TYR A 362 -21.88 30.82 -5.92
C TYR A 362 -22.23 29.43 -6.41
N THR A 363 -22.04 29.15 -7.70
CA THR A 363 -22.42 27.85 -8.28
C THR A 363 -21.23 27.12 -8.86
N ASN A 364 -21.23 25.80 -8.75
CA ASN A 364 -20.23 24.91 -9.35
C ASN A 364 -20.93 23.64 -9.87
N LYS A 365 -20.40 23.00 -10.90
CA LYS A 365 -20.97 21.80 -11.50
C LYS A 365 -19.88 20.95 -12.13
N ALA A 366 -19.83 19.67 -11.79
CA ALA A 366 -18.96 18.71 -12.48
C ALA A 366 -19.52 18.32 -13.85
N ASP A 367 -18.63 18.07 -14.80
CA ASP A 367 -18.93 17.50 -16.12
C ASP A 367 -17.92 16.40 -16.47
N THR A 368 -18.34 15.45 -17.31
CA THR A 368 -17.52 14.30 -17.72
C THR A 368 -16.63 14.65 -18.92
N TYR A 369 -15.31 14.51 -18.76
CA TYR A 369 -14.35 14.62 -19.85
C TYR A 369 -13.73 13.25 -20.14
N GLY A 370 -14.02 12.70 -21.33
CA GLY A 370 -13.55 11.37 -21.75
C GLY A 370 -12.85 11.37 -23.10
N LEU A 371 -11.91 10.44 -23.27
CA LEU A 371 -11.26 10.13 -24.54
C LEU A 371 -11.13 8.61 -24.69
N LEU A 372 -11.51 8.10 -25.86
CA LEU A 372 -11.32 6.71 -26.25
C LEU A 372 -10.14 6.61 -27.21
N LEU A 373 -9.19 5.73 -26.91
CA LEU A 373 -8.07 5.36 -27.78
C LEU A 373 -8.12 3.85 -28.03
N ALA A 374 -7.88 3.45 -29.28
CA ALA A 374 -7.82 2.04 -29.67
C ALA A 374 -6.37 1.64 -29.98
N ILE A 375 -5.99 0.43 -29.56
CA ILE A 375 -4.78 -0.25 -30.02
C ILE A 375 -5.18 -1.09 -31.23
N ASP A 376 -4.58 -0.84 -32.40
CA ASP A 376 -4.91 -1.58 -33.64
C ASP A 376 -4.44 -3.04 -33.50
N ARG A 377 -5.20 -3.96 -34.11
CA ARG A 377 -4.76 -5.34 -34.37
C ARG A 377 -3.34 -5.41 -34.95
N ARG A 378 -2.90 -4.41 -35.73
CA ARG A 378 -1.53 -4.34 -36.25
C ARG A 378 -0.48 -4.22 -35.15
N ASP A 379 -0.71 -3.39 -34.14
CA ASP A 379 0.22 -3.18 -33.02
C ASP A 379 0.30 -4.46 -32.16
N ILE A 380 -0.83 -5.15 -31.99
CA ILE A 380 -0.92 -6.48 -31.37
C ILE A 380 -0.13 -7.53 -32.18
N ILE A 381 -0.20 -7.51 -33.52
CA ILE A 381 0.54 -8.43 -34.40
C ILE A 381 2.04 -8.11 -34.47
N ASN A 382 2.42 -6.84 -34.30
CA ASN A 382 3.81 -6.39 -34.28
C ASN A 382 4.48 -6.51 -32.91
N ASP A 383 3.75 -7.01 -31.91
CA ASP A 383 4.22 -7.25 -30.53
C ASP A 383 4.65 -5.97 -29.77
N ASP A 384 4.04 -4.83 -30.09
CA ASP A 384 4.39 -3.53 -29.49
C ASP A 384 3.76 -3.36 -28.09
N LEU A 385 4.42 -3.90 -27.05
CA LEU A 385 4.04 -3.63 -25.66
C LEU A 385 4.19 -2.13 -25.28
N GLY A 386 4.94 -1.35 -26.08
CA GLY A 386 5.00 0.10 -25.96
C GLY A 386 3.64 0.77 -26.17
N ALA A 387 2.75 0.20 -26.99
CA ALA A 387 1.38 0.68 -27.13
C ALA A 387 0.61 0.64 -25.79
N ILE A 388 0.76 -0.44 -25.02
CA ILE A 388 0.04 -0.67 -23.75
C ILE A 388 0.54 0.22 -22.62
N THR A 389 1.80 0.64 -22.63
CA THR A 389 2.35 1.56 -21.62
C THR A 389 2.16 3.03 -22.03
N THR A 390 2.31 3.35 -23.32
CA THR A 390 2.22 4.73 -23.81
C THR A 390 0.79 5.25 -23.97
N VAL A 391 -0.20 4.41 -24.31
CA VAL A 391 -1.60 4.83 -24.48
C VAL A 391 -2.22 5.29 -23.14
N PRO A 392 -2.16 4.51 -22.04
CA PRO A 392 -2.64 4.96 -20.73
C PRO A 392 -1.90 6.19 -20.22
N ARG A 393 -0.57 6.26 -20.40
CA ARG A 393 0.24 7.43 -20.04
C ARG A 393 -0.18 8.69 -20.80
N LYS A 394 -0.53 8.57 -22.10
CA LYS A 394 -1.09 9.66 -22.90
C LYS A 394 -2.49 10.05 -22.43
N LEU A 395 -3.36 9.10 -22.07
CA LEU A 395 -4.69 9.38 -21.51
C LEU A 395 -4.61 10.13 -20.18
N GLY A 396 -3.80 9.66 -19.24
CA GLY A 396 -3.58 10.32 -17.95
C GLY A 396 -3.00 11.72 -18.09
N ARG A 397 -1.97 11.88 -18.94
CA ARG A 397 -1.42 13.20 -19.27
C ARG A 397 -2.47 14.11 -19.93
N GLY A 398 -3.28 13.58 -20.84
CA GLY A 398 -4.37 14.30 -21.51
C GLY A 398 -5.40 14.82 -20.51
N SER A 399 -5.79 14.01 -19.53
CA SER A 399 -6.67 14.42 -18.43
C SER A 399 -6.06 15.54 -17.58
N GLY A 400 -4.78 15.40 -17.18
CA GLY A 400 -4.08 16.45 -16.42
C GLY A 400 -3.92 17.77 -17.18
N LEU A 401 -3.72 17.69 -18.50
CA LEU A 401 -3.74 18.85 -19.38
C LEU A 401 -5.15 19.46 -19.47
N LYS A 402 -6.21 18.65 -19.51
CA LYS A 402 -7.59 19.14 -19.62
C LYS A 402 -8.11 19.80 -18.34
N ILE A 403 -7.70 19.34 -17.16
CA ILE A 403 -7.95 20.06 -15.89
C ILE A 403 -7.32 21.45 -15.95
N ASN A 404 -6.03 21.54 -16.28
CA ASN A 404 -5.36 22.83 -16.40
C ASN A 404 -6.03 23.73 -17.45
N ASP A 405 -6.39 23.18 -18.61
CA ASP A 405 -7.04 23.91 -19.69
C ASP A 405 -8.35 24.56 -19.25
N ILE A 406 -9.25 23.80 -18.61
CA ILE A 406 -10.51 24.33 -18.07
C ILE A 406 -10.25 25.30 -16.92
N PHE A 407 -9.39 24.91 -15.97
CA PHE A 407 -9.08 25.71 -14.79
C PHE A 407 -8.54 27.09 -15.16
N TRP A 408 -7.54 27.16 -16.04
CA TRP A 408 -6.96 28.43 -16.46
C TRP A 408 -7.86 29.20 -17.42
N THR A 409 -8.72 28.53 -18.20
CA THR A 409 -9.77 29.24 -18.96
C THR A 409 -10.73 29.98 -18.02
N VAL A 410 -11.26 29.28 -17.00
CA VAL A 410 -12.18 29.87 -16.01
C VAL A 410 -11.49 30.92 -15.14
N PHE A 411 -10.26 30.65 -14.67
CA PHE A 411 -9.52 31.60 -13.85
C PHE A 411 -9.12 32.87 -14.61
N MET A 412 -8.84 32.78 -15.92
CA MET A 412 -8.37 33.93 -16.71
C MET A 412 -9.50 34.75 -17.33
N ASP A 413 -10.70 34.18 -17.49
CA ASP A 413 -11.93 34.92 -17.82
C ASP A 413 -12.49 35.70 -16.61
N ASN A 414 -11.61 36.50 -15.99
CA ASN A 414 -11.82 37.18 -14.71
C ASN A 414 -12.12 38.68 -14.85
N GLY A 415 -12.50 39.14 -16.04
CA GLY A 415 -12.70 40.57 -16.34
C GLY A 415 -13.87 41.23 -15.57
N SER A 416 -14.87 40.45 -15.16
CA SER A 416 -15.96 40.86 -14.26
C SER A 416 -15.66 40.58 -12.79
N PHE A 417 -14.68 39.73 -12.51
CA PHE A 417 -14.35 39.23 -11.17
C PHE A 417 -13.32 40.13 -10.48
N PHE A 418 -12.22 40.46 -11.16
CA PHE A 418 -11.24 41.43 -10.70
C PHE A 418 -11.54 42.81 -11.29
N THR A 419 -12.23 43.64 -10.50
CA THR A 419 -12.67 44.98 -10.92
C THR A 419 -12.48 46.00 -9.81
N ALA A 420 -12.38 47.28 -10.19
CA ALA A 420 -12.38 48.37 -9.21
C ALA A 420 -13.68 48.43 -8.40
N GLY A 421 -14.80 47.95 -8.95
CA GLY A 421 -16.09 47.88 -8.24
C GLY A 421 -16.11 46.83 -7.12
N ASN A 422 -15.39 45.72 -7.30
CA ASN A 422 -15.22 44.69 -6.28
C ASN A 422 -14.10 45.03 -5.26
N SER A 423 -13.44 46.18 -5.42
CA SER A 423 -12.29 46.64 -4.63
C SER A 423 -11.07 45.69 -4.63
N ASN A 424 -10.93 44.86 -5.67
CA ASN A 424 -9.94 43.79 -5.76
C ASN A 424 -9.03 43.89 -7.01
N TYR A 425 -8.90 45.08 -7.59
CA TYR A 425 -8.10 45.32 -8.79
C TYR A 425 -7.34 46.64 -8.70
N ILE A 426 -6.02 46.58 -8.91
CA ILE A 426 -5.14 47.75 -8.94
C ILE A 426 -4.47 47.90 -10.31
N THR A 427 -4.37 49.15 -10.79
CA THR A 427 -3.75 49.55 -12.06
C THR A 427 -2.73 50.68 -11.88
N GLY A 428 -1.95 50.97 -12.93
CA GLY A 428 -0.94 52.02 -12.91
C GLY A 428 0.48 51.49 -12.68
N ALA A 429 1.47 52.35 -12.94
CA ALA A 429 2.90 51.98 -12.86
C ALA A 429 3.32 51.44 -11.48
N ALA A 430 2.67 51.90 -10.40
CA ALA A 430 2.90 51.43 -9.03
C ALA A 430 2.51 49.95 -8.79
N THR A 431 1.84 49.30 -9.75
CA THR A 431 1.39 47.90 -9.64
C THR A 431 2.38 46.89 -10.21
N THR A 432 3.52 47.37 -10.72
CA THR A 432 4.68 46.53 -11.08
C THR A 432 5.08 45.67 -9.88
N LEU A 433 5.45 44.40 -10.09
CA LEU A 433 5.85 43.51 -9.00
C LEU A 433 7.15 44.00 -8.34
N SER A 434 7.02 44.64 -7.19
CA SER A 434 8.10 45.22 -6.37
C SER A 434 7.67 45.24 -4.90
N ILE A 435 8.52 45.71 -3.99
CA ILE A 435 8.14 45.90 -2.58
C ILE A 435 6.96 46.87 -2.46
N ASP A 436 6.97 47.98 -3.20
CA ASP A 436 5.91 48.99 -3.16
C ASP A 436 4.60 48.47 -3.77
N GLY A 437 4.68 47.78 -4.93
CA GLY A 437 3.50 47.19 -5.57
C GLY A 437 2.87 46.06 -4.75
N LEU A 438 3.70 45.27 -4.07
CA LEU A 438 3.25 44.23 -3.14
C LEU A 438 2.61 44.84 -1.88
N THR A 439 3.17 45.92 -1.35
CA THR A 439 2.57 46.68 -0.24
C THR A 439 1.23 47.31 -0.64
N ALA A 440 1.11 47.82 -1.87
CA ALA A 440 -0.13 48.39 -2.39
C ALA A 440 -1.23 47.33 -2.57
N ALA A 441 -0.88 46.13 -3.04
CA ALA A 441 -1.82 45.01 -3.15
C ALA A 441 -2.21 44.44 -1.78
N GLU A 442 -1.25 44.24 -0.86
CA GLU A 442 -1.53 43.82 0.52
C GLU A 442 -2.50 44.81 1.19
N LYS A 443 -2.24 46.11 1.08
CA LYS A 443 -3.14 47.15 1.59
C LYS A 443 -4.52 47.10 0.92
N ASN A 444 -4.60 46.99 -0.41
CA ASN A 444 -5.89 46.91 -1.09
C ASN A 444 -6.69 45.66 -0.68
N PHE A 445 -6.01 44.55 -0.41
CA PHE A 445 -6.61 43.31 0.10
C PHE A 445 -7.13 43.48 1.54
N MET A 446 -6.32 44.02 2.45
CA MET A 446 -6.69 44.19 3.86
C MET A 446 -7.73 45.30 4.10
N ASP A 447 -7.77 46.31 3.24
CA ASP A 447 -8.78 47.38 3.26
C ASP A 447 -10.14 46.91 2.70
N GLN A 448 -10.28 45.68 2.21
CA GLN A 448 -11.56 45.19 1.71
C GLN A 448 -12.60 45.10 2.82
N VAL A 449 -13.74 45.73 2.56
CA VAL A 449 -14.91 45.73 3.45
C VAL A 449 -16.02 44.81 2.93
N ASP A 450 -16.78 44.28 3.87
CA ASP A 450 -18.05 43.59 3.62
C ASP A 450 -19.19 44.59 3.34
N ALA A 451 -20.40 44.09 3.05
CA ALA A 451 -21.59 44.90 2.81
C ALA A 451 -21.91 45.90 3.95
N ASP A 452 -21.56 45.53 5.19
CA ASP A 452 -21.68 46.35 6.40
C ASP A 452 -20.64 47.49 6.52
N GLY A 453 -19.72 47.62 5.56
CA GLY A 453 -18.63 48.60 5.60
C GLY A 453 -17.53 48.29 6.62
N LYS A 454 -17.50 47.07 7.17
CA LYS A 454 -16.50 46.60 8.14
C LYS A 454 -15.44 45.75 7.43
N PRO A 455 -14.16 45.78 7.86
CA PRO A 455 -13.11 44.96 7.25
C PRO A 455 -13.44 43.47 7.34
N ILE A 456 -13.17 42.73 6.25
CA ILE A 456 -13.48 41.28 6.18
C ILE A 456 -12.51 40.47 7.07
N GLY A 457 -11.30 40.98 7.31
CA GLY A 457 -10.34 40.39 8.26
C GLY A 457 -9.50 39.24 7.70
N ILE A 458 -9.60 38.96 6.39
CA ILE A 458 -8.84 37.90 5.70
C ILE A 458 -7.47 38.43 5.28
N MET A 459 -6.44 37.58 5.40
CA MET A 459 -5.08 37.90 4.97
C MET A 459 -4.72 37.20 3.65
N PRO A 460 -3.96 37.84 2.76
CA PRO A 460 -3.39 37.16 1.61
C PRO A 460 -2.28 36.18 2.03
N ALA A 461 -2.23 35.01 1.39
CA ALA A 461 -1.27 33.94 1.68
C ALA A 461 -0.47 33.48 0.44
N VAL A 462 -1.00 33.69 -0.77
CA VAL A 462 -0.39 33.22 -2.02
C VAL A 462 -0.18 34.38 -3.00
N MET A 463 1.03 34.45 -3.56
CA MET A 463 1.39 35.36 -4.64
C MET A 463 1.54 34.55 -5.94
N LEU A 464 0.54 34.62 -6.80
CA LEU A 464 0.49 33.90 -8.06
C LEU A 464 1.07 34.76 -9.19
N VAL A 465 2.12 34.28 -9.85
CA VAL A 465 2.87 35.04 -10.87
C VAL A 465 3.07 34.27 -12.19
N PRO A 466 3.11 34.97 -13.34
CA PRO A 466 3.53 34.39 -14.60
C PRO A 466 5.03 34.04 -14.59
N THR A 467 5.46 33.19 -15.52
CA THR A 467 6.86 32.73 -15.63
C THR A 467 7.87 33.87 -15.75
N ALA A 468 7.53 34.96 -16.46
CA ALA A 468 8.36 36.15 -16.61
C ALA A 468 8.69 36.84 -15.26
N LEU A 469 7.81 36.72 -14.27
CA LEU A 469 7.96 37.31 -12.93
C LEU A 469 8.48 36.31 -11.87
N SER A 470 8.70 35.05 -12.24
CA SER A 470 9.15 33.97 -11.34
C SER A 470 10.39 34.32 -10.51
N ALA A 471 11.41 34.90 -11.14
CA ALA A 471 12.65 35.29 -10.47
C ALA A 471 12.42 36.40 -9.43
N ILE A 472 11.66 37.43 -9.79
CA ILE A 472 11.32 38.56 -8.91
C ILE A 472 10.43 38.09 -7.75
N GLY A 473 9.40 37.28 -8.04
CA GLY A 473 8.51 36.72 -7.01
C GLY A 473 9.27 35.82 -6.02
N THR A 474 10.18 34.97 -6.50
CA THR A 474 11.04 34.14 -5.64
C THR A 474 11.98 34.99 -4.78
N GLN A 475 12.54 36.06 -5.34
CA GLN A 475 13.39 37.00 -4.62
C GLN A 475 12.59 37.75 -3.53
N LEU A 476 11.40 38.25 -3.85
CA LEU A 476 10.51 38.94 -2.89
C LEU A 476 10.02 38.00 -1.77
N GLN A 477 9.80 36.72 -2.04
CA GLN A 477 9.43 35.76 -1.00
C GLN A 477 10.60 35.41 -0.06
N LYS A 478 11.78 35.10 -0.62
CA LYS A 478 12.86 34.41 0.11
C LYS A 478 13.94 35.34 0.67
N SER A 479 14.24 36.44 0.00
CA SER A 479 15.38 37.28 0.37
C SER A 479 15.16 37.98 1.71
N LEU A 480 16.12 37.80 2.63
CA LEU A 480 16.24 38.58 3.88
C LEU A 480 16.47 40.06 3.60
N GLU A 481 17.36 40.34 2.64
CA GLU A 481 17.75 41.67 2.22
C GLU A 481 17.44 41.92 0.75
N ILE A 482 16.92 43.10 0.42
CA ILE A 482 16.79 43.57 -0.96
C ILE A 482 17.55 44.88 -1.06
N ARG A 483 18.63 44.85 -1.85
CA ARG A 483 19.52 46.00 -2.04
C ARG A 483 19.19 46.69 -3.36
N ASP A 484 18.52 47.83 -3.28
CA ASP A 484 18.46 48.74 -4.41
C ASP A 484 19.82 49.45 -4.55
N THR A 485 20.39 49.40 -5.75
CA THR A 485 21.65 50.09 -6.11
C THR A 485 21.40 51.46 -6.72
N THR A 486 20.14 51.88 -6.85
CA THR A 486 19.74 53.21 -7.34
C THR A 486 20.06 54.27 -6.29
N ALA A 487 20.63 55.39 -6.73
CA ALA A 487 21.16 56.42 -5.84
C ALA A 487 20.07 57.36 -5.25
N SER A 488 19.16 56.82 -4.43
CA SER A 488 18.19 57.62 -3.64
C SER A 488 17.76 56.95 -2.34
N THR A 489 17.95 57.65 -1.23
CA THR A 489 17.34 57.44 0.11
C THR A 489 17.61 56.11 0.85
N LYS A 490 17.70 56.21 2.18
CA LYS A 490 17.95 55.06 3.07
C LYS A 490 16.68 54.23 3.26
N TYR A 491 16.47 53.24 2.42
CA TYR A 491 15.51 52.18 2.69
C TYR A 491 16.05 51.26 3.81
N PRO A 492 15.19 50.68 4.67
CA PRO A 492 15.60 49.53 5.47
C PRO A 492 16.00 48.40 4.53
N VAL A 493 17.17 47.80 4.76
CA VAL A 493 17.72 46.76 3.88
C VAL A 493 16.90 45.46 3.97
N ALA A 494 16.18 45.26 5.09
CA ALA A 494 15.32 44.13 5.35
C ALA A 494 14.06 44.14 4.48
N ASN A 495 13.71 42.99 3.92
CA ASN A 495 12.51 42.78 3.12
C ASN A 495 11.25 42.69 4.03
N PRO A 496 10.28 43.62 3.93
CA PRO A 496 9.09 43.63 4.79
C PRO A 496 8.08 42.51 4.45
N HIS A 497 8.22 41.86 3.29
CA HIS A 497 7.30 40.81 2.80
C HIS A 497 7.91 39.41 2.83
N GLN A 498 9.10 39.26 3.43
CA GLN A 498 9.78 37.98 3.50
C GLN A 498 8.90 36.92 4.18
N GLY A 499 8.69 35.79 3.52
CA GLY A 499 7.93 34.67 4.05
C GLY A 499 6.41 34.90 4.21
N LYS A 500 5.88 36.12 4.00
CA LYS A 500 4.43 36.40 4.10
C LYS A 500 3.60 35.63 3.08
N PHE A 501 4.05 35.63 1.82
CA PHE A 501 3.29 35.08 0.70
C PHE A 501 4.06 33.94 0.02
N ARG A 502 3.36 32.84 -0.28
CA ARG A 502 3.92 31.74 -1.07
C ARG A 502 3.93 32.12 -2.55
N ALA A 503 5.11 32.18 -3.18
CA ALA A 503 5.19 32.43 -4.61
C ALA A 503 4.80 31.16 -5.39
N GLU A 504 3.69 31.21 -6.12
CA GLU A 504 3.23 30.16 -7.02
C GLU A 504 3.42 30.62 -8.47
N VAL A 505 4.02 29.77 -9.31
CA VAL A 505 4.32 30.11 -10.70
C VAL A 505 3.48 29.23 -11.62
N SER A 506 2.80 29.84 -12.59
CA SER A 506 2.02 29.13 -13.61
C SER A 506 2.47 29.51 -15.01
N ARG A 507 2.63 28.50 -15.88
CA ARG A 507 2.94 28.72 -17.31
C ARG A 507 1.77 29.25 -18.13
N TYR A 508 0.56 29.14 -17.58
CA TYR A 508 -0.68 29.43 -18.30
C TYR A 508 -1.02 30.93 -18.31
N LEU A 509 -0.60 31.67 -17.29
CA LEU A 509 -0.90 33.10 -17.11
C LEU A 509 -0.37 34.00 -18.24
N SER A 510 0.79 33.66 -18.81
CA SER A 510 1.41 34.38 -19.94
C SER A 510 1.00 33.84 -21.32
N ASN A 511 0.36 32.67 -21.39
CA ASN A 511 0.10 31.97 -22.65
C ASN A 511 -1.05 32.61 -23.44
N SER A 512 -0.76 33.09 -24.65
CA SER A 512 -1.70 33.76 -25.55
C SER A 512 -2.85 32.89 -26.09
N SER A 513 -2.86 31.58 -25.78
CA SER A 513 -4.02 30.72 -26.03
C SER A 513 -5.17 30.95 -25.04
N TYR A 514 -4.92 31.60 -23.90
CA TYR A 514 -5.93 31.93 -22.88
C TYR A 514 -6.28 33.42 -22.92
N THR A 515 -7.58 33.73 -22.95
CA THR A 515 -8.06 35.12 -22.91
C THR A 515 -7.60 35.80 -21.61
N GLY A 516 -7.18 37.07 -21.69
CA GLY A 516 -6.73 37.82 -20.51
C GLY A 516 -5.29 37.53 -20.07
N ASN A 517 -4.51 36.80 -20.87
CA ASN A 517 -3.10 36.51 -20.60
C ASN A 517 -2.24 37.78 -20.43
N SER A 518 -1.26 37.71 -19.55
CA SER A 518 -0.28 38.78 -19.35
C SER A 518 1.01 38.24 -18.73
N GLU A 519 2.14 38.75 -19.22
CA GLU A 519 3.47 38.48 -18.64
C GLU A 519 3.77 39.37 -17.42
N LYS A 520 2.95 40.41 -17.17
CA LYS A 520 3.18 41.41 -16.12
C LYS A 520 2.12 41.38 -15.02
N ALA A 521 0.89 40.97 -15.34
CA ALA A 521 -0.16 40.90 -14.33
C ALA A 521 0.13 39.77 -13.34
N TRP A 522 -0.12 40.04 -12.06
CA TRP A 522 0.09 39.10 -10.97
C TRP A 522 -1.06 39.21 -9.98
N TYR A 523 -1.22 38.18 -9.15
CA TYR A 523 -2.36 38.05 -8.25
C TYR A 523 -1.89 37.76 -6.84
N LEU A 524 -2.61 38.32 -5.87
CA LEU A 524 -2.46 38.05 -4.46
C LEU A 524 -3.76 37.40 -3.98
N LEU A 525 -3.69 36.21 -3.40
CA LEU A 525 -4.83 35.36 -3.05
C LEU A 525 -4.79 35.00 -1.55
N ALA A 526 -5.95 34.85 -0.92
CA ALA A 526 -6.10 34.22 0.38
C ALA A 526 -5.67 32.74 0.34
N ASP A 527 -5.58 32.11 1.52
CA ASP A 527 -5.53 30.65 1.57
C ASP A 527 -6.88 30.09 1.08
N PRO A 528 -6.90 29.11 0.15
CA PRO A 528 -8.15 28.51 -0.31
C PRO A 528 -8.97 27.81 0.79
N ALA A 529 -8.38 27.50 1.94
CA ALA A 529 -9.09 27.00 3.11
C ALA A 529 -9.86 28.09 3.88
N ASP A 530 -9.38 29.34 3.85
CA ASP A 530 -10.03 30.48 4.52
C ASP A 530 -11.09 31.12 3.61
N LEU A 531 -10.70 31.48 2.38
CA LEU A 531 -11.64 32.02 1.38
C LEU A 531 -11.19 31.71 -0.05
N PRO A 532 -11.78 30.70 -0.71
CA PRO A 532 -11.38 30.34 -2.06
C PRO A 532 -11.84 31.36 -3.10
N VAL A 533 -10.91 31.79 -3.94
CA VAL A 533 -11.18 32.56 -5.17
C VAL A 533 -11.77 31.67 -6.27
N ILE A 534 -11.39 30.39 -6.29
CA ILE A 534 -11.77 29.42 -7.30
C ILE A 534 -11.83 28.04 -6.67
N GLU A 535 -12.76 27.22 -7.15
CA GLU A 535 -13.00 25.88 -6.63
C GLU A 535 -13.03 24.85 -7.77
N VAL A 536 -12.42 23.70 -7.52
CA VAL A 536 -12.53 22.52 -8.37
C VAL A 536 -13.42 21.48 -7.68
N ALA A 537 -14.52 21.12 -8.32
CA ALA A 537 -15.41 20.06 -7.88
C ALA A 537 -15.01 18.73 -8.54
N PHE A 538 -14.86 17.65 -7.77
CA PHE A 538 -14.66 16.29 -8.28
C PHE A 538 -15.82 15.38 -7.88
N LEU A 539 -16.28 14.55 -8.83
CA LEU A 539 -17.34 13.59 -8.57
C LEU A 539 -16.84 12.49 -7.61
N ASN A 540 -17.57 12.25 -6.52
CA ASN A 540 -17.25 11.26 -5.48
C ASN A 540 -15.81 11.36 -4.94
N GLY A 541 -15.24 12.57 -4.94
CA GLY A 541 -13.86 12.84 -4.52
C GLY A 541 -12.78 12.21 -5.41
N GLN A 542 -13.13 11.74 -6.61
CA GLN A 542 -12.17 11.14 -7.53
C GLN A 542 -11.35 12.22 -8.25
N GLU A 543 -10.23 12.62 -7.64
CA GLU A 543 -9.29 13.59 -8.22
C GLU A 543 -8.34 12.99 -9.29
N SER A 544 -8.42 11.67 -9.53
CA SER A 544 -7.60 10.96 -10.49
C SER A 544 -8.46 10.41 -11.63
N PRO A 545 -7.97 10.44 -12.89
CA PRO A 545 -8.72 9.89 -14.00
C PRO A 545 -8.88 8.38 -13.88
N THR A 546 -9.99 7.86 -14.36
CA THR A 546 -10.26 6.42 -14.47
C THR A 546 -9.96 5.95 -15.88
N ILE A 547 -9.40 4.75 -16.03
CA ILE A 547 -9.30 4.05 -17.32
C ILE A 547 -10.00 2.70 -17.27
N GLU A 548 -10.77 2.44 -18.32
CA GLU A 548 -11.46 1.18 -18.55
C GLU A 548 -10.98 0.58 -19.87
N THR A 549 -10.82 -0.73 -19.91
CA THR A 549 -10.44 -1.48 -21.12
C THR A 549 -11.60 -2.37 -21.54
N ALA A 550 -11.92 -2.38 -22.83
CA ALA A 550 -12.93 -3.23 -23.42
C ALA A 550 -12.45 -3.86 -24.73
N ASP A 551 -13.03 -5.00 -25.08
CA ASP A 551 -12.93 -5.52 -26.45
C ASP A 551 -13.46 -4.46 -27.43
N ALA A 552 -12.79 -4.31 -28.57
CA ALA A 552 -13.30 -3.43 -29.61
C ALA A 552 -14.65 -3.94 -30.15
N ASP A 553 -15.57 -3.00 -30.41
CA ASP A 553 -16.84 -3.30 -31.08
C ASP A 553 -16.61 -4.05 -32.41
N PHE A 554 -17.57 -4.86 -32.87
CA PHE A 554 -17.45 -5.75 -34.03
C PHE A 554 -16.91 -5.06 -35.30
N ASN A 555 -17.13 -3.75 -35.42
CA ASN A 555 -16.70 -2.92 -36.53
C ASN A 555 -15.22 -2.50 -36.49
N VAL A 556 -14.50 -2.72 -35.38
CA VAL A 556 -13.11 -2.31 -35.16
C VAL A 556 -12.30 -3.50 -34.63
N LEU A 557 -11.13 -3.77 -35.21
CA LEU A 557 -10.25 -4.86 -34.76
C LEU A 557 -9.16 -4.32 -33.83
N GLY A 558 -9.20 -4.69 -32.54
CA GLY A 558 -8.21 -4.23 -31.57
C GLY A 558 -8.69 -4.32 -30.13
N VAL A 559 -8.04 -3.57 -29.24
CA VAL A 559 -8.46 -3.34 -27.85
C VAL A 559 -8.78 -1.86 -27.69
N GLN A 560 -9.90 -1.52 -27.07
CA GLN A 560 -10.28 -0.12 -26.81
C GLN A 560 -10.06 0.24 -25.34
N MET A 561 -9.45 1.39 -25.11
CA MET A 561 -9.22 1.97 -23.79
C MET A 561 -9.92 3.32 -23.70
N ARG A 562 -10.81 3.47 -22.72
CA ARG A 562 -11.50 4.73 -22.42
C ARG A 562 -10.92 5.32 -21.14
N GLY A 563 -10.28 6.48 -21.25
CA GLY A 563 -9.95 7.31 -20.10
C GLY A 563 -11.05 8.36 -19.88
N TYR A 564 -11.50 8.57 -18.65
CA TYR A 564 -12.42 9.64 -18.30
C TYR A 564 -12.13 10.26 -16.93
N HIS A 565 -12.59 11.49 -16.72
CA HIS A 565 -12.44 12.24 -15.47
C HIS A 565 -13.62 13.20 -15.32
N ASP A 566 -14.28 13.16 -14.16
CA ASP A 566 -15.47 13.94 -13.85
C ASP A 566 -15.11 15.10 -12.91
N PHE A 567 -15.06 16.32 -13.44
CA PHE A 567 -14.71 17.51 -12.66
C PHE A 567 -15.37 18.78 -13.17
N GLY A 568 -15.40 19.81 -12.32
CA GLY A 568 -15.96 21.13 -12.61
C GLY A 568 -15.08 22.23 -12.02
N VAL A 569 -15.07 23.41 -12.63
CA VAL A 569 -14.32 24.57 -12.11
C VAL A 569 -15.20 25.81 -12.16
N ALA A 570 -15.26 26.54 -11.05
CA ALA A 570 -15.97 27.82 -10.97
C ALA A 570 -15.25 28.81 -10.05
N LEU A 571 -15.22 30.08 -10.47
CA LEU A 571 -14.87 31.20 -9.58
C LEU A 571 -15.88 31.28 -8.43
N GLN A 572 -15.37 31.57 -7.23
CA GLN A 572 -16.17 31.70 -5.99
C GLN A 572 -16.12 33.16 -5.52
N ASP A 573 -15.47 33.47 -4.40
CA ASP A 573 -15.56 34.80 -3.80
C ASP A 573 -14.51 35.79 -4.37
N PRO A 574 -14.92 36.92 -4.99
CA PRO A 574 -13.99 37.95 -5.45
C PRO A 574 -13.18 38.63 -4.34
N LYS A 575 -13.62 38.55 -3.07
CA LYS A 575 -12.91 39.10 -1.92
C LYS A 575 -11.67 38.30 -1.53
N GLY A 576 -11.60 37.01 -1.91
CA GLY A 576 -10.45 36.15 -1.65
C GLY A 576 -9.20 36.48 -2.49
N GLY A 577 -9.28 37.45 -3.40
CA GLY A 577 -8.20 37.78 -4.33
C GLY A 577 -8.01 39.28 -4.51
N CYS A 578 -6.84 39.65 -5.04
CA CYS A 578 -6.53 40.97 -5.58
C CYS A 578 -5.66 40.78 -6.83
N LYS A 579 -6.03 41.43 -7.94
CA LYS A 579 -5.26 41.42 -9.20
C LYS A 579 -4.50 42.74 -9.35
N ALA A 580 -3.21 42.64 -9.65
CA ALA A 580 -2.39 43.77 -10.05
C ALA A 580 -2.13 43.71 -11.57
N LYS A 581 -2.38 44.82 -12.27
CA LYS A 581 -2.16 44.88 -13.73
C LYS A 581 -0.68 44.71 -14.11
N GLY A 582 0.24 45.17 -13.27
CA GLY A 582 1.69 45.09 -13.50
C GLY A 582 2.23 46.14 -14.48
N GLU A 583 1.38 47.07 -14.92
CA GLU A 583 1.70 48.13 -15.87
C GLU A 583 0.70 49.29 -15.76
N ALA A 584 1.01 50.40 -16.44
CA ALA A 584 0.19 51.62 -16.50
C ALA A 584 -1.22 51.35 -17.06
#